data_AF-A0A7V9CB28-F1
#
_entry.id   AF-A0A7V9CB28-F1
#
_cell.length_a   1.000
_cell.length_b   1.000
_cell.length_c   1.000
_cell.angle_alpha   90.00
_cell.angle_beta   90.00
_cell.angle_gamma   90.00
#
_symmetry.space_group_name_H-M   'P 1'
#
loop_
_entity.id
_entity.type
_entity.pdbx_description
1 polymer ?
#
loop_
_entity_poly.entity_id
_entity_poly.type
_entity_poly.pdbx_seq_one_letter_code
_entity_poly.pdbx_strand_id
1 'polypeptide(L)'
;MSLQGVADRSAVPDAELDAYVDLLKREDGGRAFLKIMRGFERTAVKRDLYRAVLASDRYPVQVVWGTRDPALKVDTHGEAARRAAGVGTIHRLPGKHFLQEDQAPAIADLVAGITRG
;
A
#
# COMPACT_ATOMS: atom_id res chain seq x y z
N MET A 1 3.74 16.45 12.98
CA MET A 1 3.35 15.35 12.06
C MET A 1 3.27 14.06 12.86
N SER A 2 2.19 13.29 12.73
CA SER A 2 2.10 11.96 13.34
C SER A 2 2.96 10.97 12.54
N LEU A 3 3.67 10.07 13.22
CA LEU A 3 4.51 9.06 12.60
C LEU A 3 3.66 8.12 11.73
N GLN A 4 4.02 7.90 10.46
CA GLN A 4 3.29 7.02 9.53
C GLN A 4 3.44 5.55 9.97
N GLY A 5 4.62 4.95 9.77
CA GLY A 5 5.11 3.76 10.49
C GLY A 5 4.16 2.55 10.64
N VAL A 6 4.55 1.67 11.57
CA VAL A 6 3.75 0.56 12.11
C VAL A 6 2.99 1.00 13.37
N ALA A 7 1.94 0.26 13.72
CA ALA A 7 1.13 0.47 14.91
C ALA A 7 1.87 0.09 16.19
N ASP A 8 2.55 -1.06 16.19
CA ASP A 8 3.37 -1.54 17.29
C ASP A 8 4.83 -1.63 16.86
N ARG A 9 5.65 -0.69 17.35
CA ARG A 9 7.08 -0.67 17.03
C ARG A 9 7.86 -1.73 17.79
N SER A 10 7.37 -2.19 18.94
CA SER A 10 8.04 -3.22 19.72
C SER A 10 7.94 -4.60 19.08
N ALA A 11 6.96 -4.77 18.18
CA ALA A 11 6.78 -5.97 17.37
C ALA A 11 7.74 -6.05 16.17
N VAL A 12 8.51 -4.99 15.87
CA VAL A 12 9.48 -4.96 14.76
C VAL A 12 10.90 -5.05 15.33
N PRO A 13 11.58 -6.20 15.19
CA PRO A 13 12.95 -6.36 15.67
C PRO A 13 13.94 -5.46 14.91
N ASP A 14 15.04 -5.10 15.58
CA ASP A 14 16.12 -4.31 14.95
C ASP A 14 16.67 -4.99 13.68
N ALA A 15 16.74 -6.32 13.65
CA ALA A 15 17.17 -7.06 12.47
C ALA A 15 16.27 -6.83 11.24
N GLU A 16 14.97 -6.63 11.43
CA GLU A 16 14.05 -6.28 10.33
C GLU A 16 14.25 -4.83 9.88
N LEU A 17 14.48 -3.91 10.81
CA LEU A 17 14.82 -2.52 10.49
C LEU A 17 16.13 -2.43 9.69
N ASP A 18 17.14 -3.19 10.10
CA ASP A 18 18.43 -3.29 9.40
C ASP A 18 18.25 -3.89 8.01
N ALA A 19 17.43 -4.93 7.87
CA ALA A 19 17.09 -5.51 6.57
C ALA A 19 16.43 -4.48 5.63
N TYR A 20 15.52 -3.64 6.15
CA TYR A 20 14.93 -2.55 5.37
C TYR A 20 15.97 -1.54 4.89
N VAL A 21 16.93 -1.16 5.76
CA VAL A 21 18.01 -0.23 5.40
C VAL A 21 18.96 -0.84 4.37
N ASP A 22 19.31 -2.11 4.53
CA ASP A 22 20.17 -2.83 3.59
C ASP A 22 19.48 -2.98 2.23
N LEU A 23 18.23 -3.43 2.17
CA LEU A 23 17.47 -3.53 0.92
C LEU A 23 17.30 -2.16 0.22
N LEU A 24 17.12 -1.09 1.00
CA LEU A 24 16.97 0.26 0.46
C LEU A 24 18.26 0.77 -0.18
N LYS A 25 19.42 0.46 0.40
CA LYS A 25 20.71 1.02 -0.03
C LYS A 25 21.51 0.09 -0.92
N ARG A 26 21.48 -1.21 -0.63
CA ARG A 26 22.19 -2.32 -1.26
C ARG A 26 23.39 -1.90 -2.13
N GLU A 27 23.42 -2.29 -3.40
CA GLU A 27 24.56 -2.09 -4.30
C GLU A 27 24.66 -0.67 -4.87
N ASP A 28 23.58 0.11 -4.86
CA ASP A 28 23.50 1.38 -5.59
C ASP A 28 23.33 2.62 -4.70
N GLY A 29 23.44 2.45 -3.39
CA GLY A 29 23.26 3.51 -2.39
C GLY A 29 21.84 4.08 -2.33
N GLY A 30 20.84 3.35 -2.84
CA GLY A 30 19.44 3.79 -2.90
C GLY A 30 19.09 4.64 -4.13
N ARG A 31 19.95 4.65 -5.15
CA ARG A 31 19.66 5.35 -6.42
C ARG A 31 18.41 4.80 -7.10
N ALA A 32 18.17 3.49 -7.05
CA ALA A 32 16.97 2.85 -7.58
C ALA A 32 15.72 3.35 -6.87
N PHE A 33 15.74 3.43 -5.54
CA PHE A 33 14.63 3.99 -4.76
C PHE A 33 14.36 5.45 -5.16
N LEU A 34 15.39 6.29 -5.24
CA LEU A 34 15.21 7.68 -5.67
C LEU A 34 14.69 7.79 -7.12
N LYS A 35 15.07 6.87 -8.00
CA LYS A 35 14.52 6.80 -9.36
C LYS A 35 13.02 6.47 -9.34
N ILE A 36 12.60 5.53 -8.51
CA ILE A 36 11.18 5.20 -8.29
C ILE A 36 10.43 6.44 -7.78
N MET A 37 10.96 7.12 -6.77
CA MET A 37 10.34 8.31 -6.18
C MET A 37 10.17 9.46 -7.19
N ARG A 38 11.14 9.67 -8.08
CA ARG A 38 11.01 10.65 -9.18
C ARG A 38 9.90 10.31 -10.18
N GLY A 39 9.48 9.04 -10.25
CA GLY A 39 8.39 8.58 -11.11
C GLY A 39 6.99 8.90 -10.59
N PHE A 40 6.85 9.43 -9.36
CA PHE A 40 5.57 9.82 -8.77
C PHE A 40 5.06 11.13 -9.39
N GLU A 41 4.58 11.04 -10.62
CA GLU A 41 3.98 12.18 -11.33
C GLU A 41 2.49 12.30 -10.99
N ARG A 42 2.05 13.53 -10.74
CA ARG A 42 0.67 13.85 -10.35
C ARG A 42 -0.17 14.39 -11.52
N THR A 43 0.21 14.04 -12.75
CA THR A 43 -0.47 14.52 -13.95
C THR A 43 -1.81 13.80 -14.15
N ALA A 44 -2.78 14.48 -14.76
CA ALA A 44 -4.08 13.88 -15.09
C ALA A 44 -3.92 12.66 -16.01
N VAL A 45 -3.05 12.77 -17.02
CA VAL A 45 -2.78 11.68 -17.98
C VAL A 45 -2.32 10.40 -17.26
N LYS A 46 -1.37 10.50 -16.32
CA LYS A 46 -0.86 9.33 -15.60
C LYS A 46 -1.90 8.70 -14.67
N ARG A 47 -2.68 9.55 -14.00
CA ARG A 47 -3.83 9.10 -13.19
C ARG A 47 -4.85 8.35 -14.03
N ASP A 48 -5.21 8.88 -15.20
CA ASP A 48 -6.25 8.30 -16.06
C ASP A 48 -5.79 6.95 -16.65
N LEU A 49 -4.50 6.80 -16.97
CA LEU A 49 -3.89 5.52 -17.33
C LEU A 49 -4.04 4.47 -16.21
N TYR A 50 -3.71 4.80 -14.96
CA TYR A 50 -3.88 3.87 -13.85
C TYR A 50 -5.34 3.54 -13.56
N ARG A 51 -6.24 4.51 -13.72
CA ARG A 51 -7.67 4.26 -13.55
C ARG A 51 -8.22 3.31 -14.61
N ALA A 52 -7.80 3.43 -15.86
CA ALA A 52 -8.21 2.52 -16.93
C ALA A 52 -7.77 1.07 -16.64
N VAL A 53 -6.56 0.91 -16.10
CA VAL A 53 -6.01 -0.39 -15.67
C VAL A 53 -6.83 -0.96 -14.51
N LEU A 54 -7.04 -0.18 -13.44
CA LEU A 54 -7.80 -0.61 -12.26
C LEU A 54 -9.29 -0.93 -12.53
N ALA A 55 -9.90 -0.25 -13.51
CA ALA A 55 -11.29 -0.48 -13.89
C ALA A 55 -11.44 -1.57 -14.97
N SER A 56 -10.35 -2.20 -15.41
CA SER A 56 -10.41 -3.29 -16.39
C SER A 56 -10.93 -4.58 -15.76
N ASP A 57 -11.57 -5.42 -16.56
CA ASP A 57 -12.07 -6.75 -16.20
C ASP A 57 -11.02 -7.86 -16.36
N ARG A 58 -9.78 -7.49 -16.70
CA ARG A 58 -8.70 -8.44 -17.04
C ARG A 58 -8.21 -9.26 -15.84
N TYR A 59 -8.39 -8.75 -14.63
CA TYR A 59 -7.99 -9.41 -13.40
C TYR A 59 -8.87 -8.93 -12.24
N PRO A 60 -9.07 -9.76 -11.22
CA PRO A 60 -9.82 -9.32 -10.04
C PRO A 60 -9.02 -8.26 -9.28
N VAL A 61 -9.73 -7.25 -8.77
CA VAL A 61 -9.16 -6.14 -8.00
C VAL A 61 -9.84 -6.08 -6.64
N GLN A 62 -9.05 -5.82 -5.60
CA GLN A 62 -9.55 -5.52 -4.26
C GLN A 62 -8.81 -4.30 -3.70
N VAL A 63 -9.45 -3.59 -2.76
CA VAL A 63 -8.84 -2.47 -2.04
C VAL A 63 -8.76 -2.85 -0.57
N VAL A 64 -7.53 -2.93 -0.03
CA VAL A 64 -7.24 -3.18 1.38
C VAL A 64 -6.63 -1.92 1.98
N TRP A 65 -7.06 -1.51 3.17
CA TRP A 65 -6.65 -0.23 3.76
C TRP A 65 -6.50 -0.26 5.28
N GLY A 66 -5.45 0.38 5.78
CA GLY A 66 -5.19 0.55 7.21
C GLY A 66 -6.04 1.67 7.80
N THR A 67 -6.86 1.37 8.81
CA THR A 67 -7.78 2.36 9.41
C THR A 67 -7.09 3.44 10.24
N ARG A 68 -5.81 3.26 10.56
CA ARG A 68 -5.02 4.16 11.42
C ARG A 68 -3.92 4.90 10.66
N ASP A 69 -3.91 4.87 9.32
CA ASP A 69 -2.92 5.59 8.53
C ASP A 69 -3.07 7.11 8.72
N PRO A 70 -2.04 7.82 9.25
CA PRO A 70 -2.12 9.24 9.52
C PRO A 70 -1.94 10.12 8.27
N ALA A 71 -1.44 9.56 7.17
CA ALA A 71 -1.21 10.26 5.91
C ALA A 71 -2.31 9.96 4.88
N LEU A 72 -2.71 8.71 4.76
CA LEU A 72 -3.64 8.21 3.75
C LEU A 72 -4.97 7.79 4.38
N LYS A 73 -5.82 8.77 4.70
CA LYS A 73 -7.14 8.53 5.31
C LYS A 73 -8.05 7.65 4.45
N VAL A 74 -8.70 6.65 5.06
CA VAL A 74 -9.64 5.74 4.37
C VAL A 74 -10.76 6.51 3.68
N ASP A 75 -11.42 7.44 4.40
CA ASP A 75 -12.62 8.12 3.91
C ASP A 75 -12.32 9.16 2.80
N THR A 76 -11.06 9.38 2.47
CA THR A 76 -10.64 10.25 1.36
C THR A 76 -9.87 9.48 0.30
N HIS A 77 -8.72 8.92 0.68
CA HIS A 77 -7.81 8.23 -0.22
C HIS A 77 -8.29 6.80 -0.53
N GLY A 78 -8.77 6.08 0.49
CA GLY A 78 -9.34 4.75 0.31
C GLY A 78 -10.59 4.79 -0.56
N GLU A 79 -11.49 5.76 -0.32
CA GLU A 79 -12.67 5.95 -1.17
C GLU A 79 -12.32 6.37 -2.60
N ALA A 80 -11.25 7.13 -2.81
CA ALA A 80 -10.76 7.43 -4.16
C ALA A 80 -10.26 6.16 -4.86
N ALA A 81 -9.50 5.31 -4.16
CA ALA A 81 -9.03 4.02 -4.69
C ALA A 81 -10.21 3.07 -5.00
N ARG A 82 -11.20 2.97 -4.10
CA ARG A 82 -12.42 2.18 -4.28
C ARG A 82 -13.16 2.58 -5.56
N ARG A 83 -13.38 3.88 -5.75
CA ARG A 83 -14.03 4.42 -6.96
C ARG A 83 -13.20 4.22 -8.23
N ALA A 84 -11.88 4.30 -8.14
CA ALA A 84 -10.99 4.08 -9.27
C ALA A 84 -10.98 2.61 -9.72
N ALA A 85 -11.04 1.68 -8.76
CA ALA A 85 -11.09 0.23 -8.99
C ALA A 85 -12.50 -0.31 -9.31
N GLY A 86 -13.55 0.50 -9.15
CA GLY A 86 -14.93 0.04 -9.39
C GLY A 86 -15.44 -1.01 -8.40
N VAL A 87 -14.78 -1.18 -7.26
CA VAL A 87 -15.14 -2.22 -6.27
C VAL A 87 -16.21 -1.74 -5.28
N GLY A 88 -17.02 -2.67 -4.79
CA GLY A 88 -18.13 -2.38 -3.87
C GLY A 88 -17.68 -1.96 -2.47
N THR A 89 -16.54 -2.48 -2.00
CA THR A 89 -16.09 -2.32 -0.61
C THR A 89 -14.59 -2.05 -0.51
N ILE A 90 -14.17 -1.58 0.67
CA ILE A 90 -12.78 -1.50 1.10
C ILE A 90 -12.61 -2.50 2.24
N HIS A 91 -11.65 -3.41 2.14
CA HIS A 91 -11.24 -4.26 3.26
C HIS A 91 -10.46 -3.41 4.25
N ARG A 92 -11.13 -3.00 5.33
CA ARG A 92 -10.55 -2.15 6.38
C ARG A 92 -9.88 -3.03 7.43
N LEU A 93 -8.59 -2.84 7.64
CA LEU A 93 -7.78 -3.58 8.62
C LEU A 93 -7.20 -2.64 9.69
N PRO A 94 -7.01 -3.10 10.94
CA PRO A 94 -6.46 -2.29 12.02
C PRO A 94 -4.94 -2.12 11.87
N GLY A 95 -4.50 -1.19 11.02
CA GLY A 95 -3.08 -0.90 10.81
C GLY A 95 -2.83 0.55 10.38
N LYS A 96 -1.56 0.96 10.44
CA LYS A 96 -1.09 2.28 10.01
C LYS A 96 -0.58 2.19 8.57
N HIS A 97 0.54 2.85 8.27
CA HIS A 97 1.02 3.04 6.90
C HIS A 97 1.67 1.79 6.33
N PHE A 98 2.48 1.10 7.13
CA PHE A 98 3.08 -0.18 6.76
C PHE A 98 2.13 -1.33 7.13
N LEU A 99 0.98 -1.37 6.45
CA LEU A 99 -0.10 -2.30 6.76
C LEU A 99 0.34 -3.78 6.74
N GLN A 100 1.26 -4.13 5.84
CA GLN A 100 1.83 -5.48 5.76
C GLN A 100 2.59 -5.89 7.02
N GLU A 101 3.22 -4.96 7.74
CA GLU A 101 3.89 -5.28 9.01
C GLU A 101 2.87 -5.39 10.15
N ASP A 102 1.80 -4.60 10.10
CA ASP A 102 0.77 -4.64 11.13
C ASP A 102 -0.17 -5.86 10.99
N GLN A 103 -0.43 -6.33 9.77
CA GLN A 103 -1.55 -7.22 9.44
C GLN A 103 -1.21 -8.27 8.36
N ALA A 104 0.04 -8.76 8.30
CA ALA A 104 0.49 -9.72 7.29
C ALA A 104 -0.46 -10.93 7.09
N PRO A 105 -0.93 -11.62 8.17
CA PRO A 105 -1.82 -12.78 8.00
C PRO A 105 -3.17 -12.41 7.36
N ALA A 106 -3.77 -11.30 7.77
CA ALA A 106 -5.05 -10.85 7.23
C ALA A 106 -4.93 -10.43 5.75
N ILE A 107 -3.82 -9.80 5.35
CA ILE A 107 -3.55 -9.50 3.94
C ILE A 107 -3.39 -10.80 3.14
N ALA A 108 -2.65 -11.78 3.67
CA ALA A 108 -2.46 -13.07 3.01
C ALA A 108 -3.79 -13.80 2.77
N ASP A 109 -4.70 -13.79 3.75
CA ASP A 109 -6.04 -14.39 3.61
C ASP A 109 -6.88 -13.69 2.53
N LEU A 110 -6.84 -12.35 2.48
CA LEU A 110 -7.52 -11.56 1.45
C LEU A 110 -6.94 -11.81 0.04
N VAL A 111 -5.62 -11.93 -0.08
CA VAL A 111 -4.96 -12.28 -1.34
C VAL A 111 -5.32 -13.70 -1.76
N ALA A 112 -5.31 -14.67 -0.85
CA ALA A 112 -5.74 -16.04 -1.16
C ALA A 112 -7.23 -16.12 -1.52
N GLY A 113 -8.06 -15.21 -0.98
CA GLY A 113 -9.49 -15.10 -1.28
C GLY A 113 -9.81 -14.57 -2.67
N ILE A 114 -8.99 -13.67 -3.21
CA ILE A 114 -9.30 -12.97 -4.47
C ILE A 114 -9.38 -13.89 -5.69
N THR A 115 -8.71 -15.04 -5.65
CA THR A 115 -8.66 -16.02 -6.75
C THR A 115 -9.79 -17.07 -6.67
N ARG A 116 -10.61 -17.03 -5.62
CA ARG A 116 -11.73 -17.97 -5.38
C ARG A 116 -13.08 -17.42 -5.83
N GLY A 117 -13.12 -16.24 -6.45
CA GLY A 117 -14.30 -15.59 -7.00
C GLY A 117 -14.49 -15.84 -8.49
#